data_AF-A0AAW0WQL5-F1
#
_entry.id   AF-A0AAW0WQL5-F1
#
_cell.length_a   1.000
_cell.length_b   1.000
_cell.length_c   1.000
_cell.angle_alpha   90.00
_cell.angle_beta   90.00
_cell.angle_gamma   90.00
#
_symmetry.space_group_name_H-M   'P 1'
#
loop_
_entity.id
_entity.type
_entity.pdbx_description
1 polymer ?
#
loop_
_entity_poly.entity_id
_entity_poly.type
_entity_poly.pdbx_seq_one_letter_code
_entity_poly.pdbx_strand_id
1 'polypeptide(L)'
;MTRQNRIPCKGSSGQLALIPAWDMANHQQGIYSTDYDDEKNCSVCLAQRDFKAGDQFTIYYSQRPNTELFLHNGFVYRDNKNDSLAIKLGVSKGDQLHDEKVALLSSLGLPSAGSFMLIPGSHPISPGLLAFTRIFCMDKASLDKWKDDGEKAKGLLHEDCDVGTTVQDKTWSFLHTRVTLLARAYPTTLEDDETALPTSSGLEALIRSQLICEKIILRDSASYLSTYVAK
;
A
#
# COMPACT_ATOMS: atom_id res chain seq x y z
N MET A 1 -18.81 10.46 4.20
CA MET A 1 -17.40 10.21 3.83
C MET A 1 -17.14 10.11 2.32
N THR A 2 -18.05 9.51 1.52
CA THR A 2 -17.87 9.22 0.07
C THR A 2 -17.68 10.44 -0.84
N ARG A 3 -18.27 11.60 -0.49
CA ARG A 3 -18.27 12.83 -1.31
C ARG A 3 -17.76 14.07 -0.56
N GLN A 4 -17.22 13.90 0.65
CA GLN A 4 -16.73 15.03 1.45
C GLN A 4 -15.35 15.47 0.93
N ASN A 5 -15.13 16.78 0.85
CA ASN A 5 -13.86 17.36 0.43
C ASN A 5 -13.39 18.37 1.46
N ARG A 6 -12.07 18.49 1.63
CA ARG A 6 -11.48 19.55 2.43
C ARG A 6 -11.23 20.75 1.52
N ILE A 7 -11.80 21.90 1.86
CA ILE A 7 -11.55 23.17 1.17
C ILE A 7 -10.85 24.16 2.11
N PRO A 8 -10.07 25.12 1.59
CA PRO A 8 -9.47 26.17 2.39
C PRO A 8 -10.52 26.94 3.21
N CYS A 9 -10.13 27.36 4.40
CA CYS A 9 -10.93 28.22 5.26
C CYS A 9 -9.97 29.15 6.01
N LYS A 10 -10.16 30.47 5.86
CA LYS A 10 -9.25 31.49 6.42
C LYS A 10 -9.03 31.27 7.92
N GLY A 11 -7.77 31.16 8.32
CA GLY A 11 -7.38 31.01 9.73
C GLY A 11 -7.54 29.61 10.31
N SER A 12 -7.75 28.57 9.49
CA SER A 12 -7.83 27.17 9.94
C SER A 12 -7.14 26.22 8.96
N SER A 13 -7.02 24.95 9.33
CA SER A 13 -6.52 23.87 8.44
C SER A 13 -7.52 23.43 7.36
N GLY A 14 -8.54 24.24 7.09
CA GLY A 14 -9.62 23.97 6.14
C GLY A 14 -10.89 23.41 6.78
N GLN A 15 -11.97 23.39 6.01
CA GLN A 15 -13.29 22.90 6.40
C GLN A 15 -13.77 21.78 5.47
N LEU A 16 -14.67 20.92 5.95
CA LEU A 16 -15.31 19.91 5.12
C LEU A 16 -16.50 20.48 4.37
N ALA A 17 -16.62 20.17 3.08
CA ALA A 17 -17.70 20.61 2.22
C ALA A 17 -18.17 19.50 1.27
N LEU A 18 -19.41 19.63 0.80
CA LEU A 18 -19.93 18.95 -0.39
C LEU A 18 -19.86 19.95 -1.54
N ILE A 19 -19.42 19.50 -2.72
CA ILE A 19 -19.19 20.37 -3.88
C ILE A 19 -20.17 19.93 -4.98
N PRO A 20 -21.36 20.54 -5.08
CA PRO A 20 -22.39 20.11 -6.02
C PRO A 20 -21.90 20.12 -7.48
N ALA A 21 -22.50 19.24 -8.29
CA ALA A 21 -22.18 19.01 -9.70
C ALA A 21 -20.81 18.37 -9.94
N TRP A 22 -19.74 18.92 -9.39
CA TRP A 22 -18.41 18.31 -9.46
C TRP A 22 -18.39 16.92 -8.82
N ASP A 23 -19.07 16.77 -7.68
CA ASP A 23 -19.17 15.51 -6.95
C ASP A 23 -20.02 14.45 -7.64
N MET A 24 -20.54 14.69 -8.87
CA MET A 24 -21.16 13.66 -9.71
C MET A 24 -20.13 12.91 -10.57
N ALA A 25 -18.92 13.45 -10.76
CA ALA A 25 -17.89 12.80 -11.56
C ALA A 25 -17.40 11.51 -10.89
N ASN A 26 -17.26 10.43 -11.66
CA ASN A 26 -16.76 9.15 -11.15
C ASN A 26 -15.22 9.09 -11.12
N HIS A 27 -14.70 8.11 -10.38
CA HIS A 27 -13.27 7.87 -10.27
C HIS A 27 -12.69 7.26 -11.55
N GLN A 28 -11.54 7.77 -11.99
CA GLN A 28 -10.64 7.09 -12.91
C GLN A 28 -9.20 7.35 -12.47
N GLN A 29 -8.34 6.32 -12.52
CA GLN A 29 -6.91 6.46 -12.24
C GLN A 29 -6.28 7.54 -13.14
N GLY A 30 -5.57 8.49 -12.52
CA GLY A 30 -4.93 9.58 -13.26
C GLY A 30 -4.19 10.54 -12.33
N ILE A 31 -4.37 11.84 -12.56
CA ILE A 31 -3.74 12.93 -11.80
C ILE A 31 -4.78 13.77 -11.08
N TYR A 32 -4.40 14.34 -9.94
CA TYR A 32 -5.22 15.36 -9.30
C TYR A 32 -5.35 16.57 -10.22
N SER A 33 -6.59 16.94 -10.52
CA SER A 33 -6.93 17.97 -11.50
C SER A 33 -8.00 18.93 -10.96
N THR A 34 -8.26 18.88 -9.66
CA THR A 34 -9.21 19.77 -8.98
C THR A 34 -8.47 20.47 -7.85
N ASP A 35 -8.66 21.78 -7.76
CA ASP A 35 -8.15 22.61 -6.67
C ASP A 35 -9.16 23.71 -6.32
N TYR A 36 -8.86 24.50 -5.29
CA TYR A 36 -9.63 25.67 -4.91
C TYR A 36 -8.91 26.96 -5.34
N ASP A 37 -9.59 27.80 -6.12
CA ASP A 37 -9.12 29.11 -6.51
C ASP A 37 -9.57 30.14 -5.46
N ASP A 38 -8.62 30.59 -4.62
CA ASP A 38 -8.89 31.55 -3.53
C ASP A 38 -9.31 32.92 -4.05
N GLU A 39 -8.81 33.36 -5.21
CA GLU A 39 -9.15 34.67 -5.79
C GLU A 39 -10.59 34.67 -6.33
N LYS A 40 -10.97 33.59 -7.01
CA LYS A 40 -12.34 33.40 -7.53
C LYS A 40 -13.32 32.83 -6.51
N ASN A 41 -12.80 32.39 -5.35
CA ASN A 41 -13.56 31.76 -4.27
C ASN A 41 -14.42 30.58 -4.77
N CYS A 42 -13.82 29.70 -5.58
CA CYS A 42 -14.52 28.56 -6.19
C CYS A 42 -13.61 27.35 -6.40
N SER A 43 -14.21 26.16 -6.51
CA SER A 43 -13.49 24.97 -6.95
C SER A 43 -13.29 24.99 -8.46
N VAL A 44 -12.05 24.75 -8.90
CA VAL A 44 -11.68 24.66 -10.31
C VAL A 44 -11.26 23.23 -10.61
N CYS A 45 -11.89 22.61 -11.59
CA CYS A 45 -11.52 21.29 -12.09
C CYS A 45 -11.11 21.40 -13.56
N LEU A 46 -9.88 20.99 -13.86
CA LEU A 46 -9.40 20.80 -15.21
C LEU A 46 -9.62 19.34 -15.63
N ALA A 47 -9.58 19.07 -16.93
CA ALA A 47 -9.64 17.71 -17.43
C ALA A 47 -8.31 17.00 -17.15
N GLN A 48 -8.33 15.85 -16.45
CA GLN A 48 -7.12 15.05 -16.19
C GLN A 48 -6.55 14.35 -17.43
N ARG A 49 -7.32 14.31 -18.52
CA ARG A 49 -6.95 13.78 -19.84
C ARG A 49 -7.89 14.38 -20.89
N ASP A 50 -7.63 14.07 -22.15
CA ASP A 50 -8.58 14.39 -23.22
C ASP A 50 -9.87 13.57 -23.09
N PHE A 51 -11.01 14.24 -23.29
CA PHE A 51 -12.35 13.64 -23.38
C PHE A 51 -12.98 14.00 -24.72
N LYS A 52 -13.49 13.01 -25.44
CA LYS A 52 -14.26 13.22 -26.67
C LYS A 52 -15.73 13.44 -26.32
N ALA A 53 -16.48 14.05 -27.24
CA ALA A 53 -17.93 14.17 -27.09
C ALA A 53 -18.56 12.77 -26.94
N GLY A 54 -19.34 12.58 -25.88
CA GLY A 54 -19.93 11.29 -25.51
C GLY A 54 -19.13 10.48 -24.49
N ASP A 55 -17.87 10.84 -24.22
CA ASP A 55 -17.10 10.21 -23.15
C ASP A 55 -17.67 10.59 -21.78
N GLN A 56 -17.62 9.65 -20.84
CA GLN A 56 -17.89 9.95 -19.44
C GLN A 56 -16.76 10.82 -18.88
N PHE A 57 -17.11 11.99 -18.34
CA PHE A 57 -16.18 12.81 -17.56
C PHE A 57 -15.86 12.14 -16.23
N THR A 58 -14.57 12.02 -15.91
CA THR A 58 -14.07 11.35 -14.71
C THR A 58 -12.93 12.13 -14.10
N ILE A 59 -12.75 11.99 -12.79
CA ILE A 59 -11.69 12.63 -12.01
C ILE A 59 -10.89 11.59 -11.22
N TYR A 60 -9.68 11.94 -10.80
CA TYR A 60 -8.90 11.09 -9.92
C TYR A 60 -9.16 11.44 -8.46
N TYR A 61 -9.90 10.57 -7.75
CA TYR A 61 -10.29 10.85 -6.36
C TYR A 61 -9.12 10.89 -5.39
N SER A 62 -8.23 9.88 -5.45
CA SER A 62 -7.21 9.67 -4.43
C SER A 62 -6.22 8.58 -4.82
N GLN A 63 -5.02 8.63 -4.25
CA GLN A 63 -4.02 7.55 -4.21
C GLN A 63 -4.30 6.52 -3.09
N ARG A 64 -5.56 6.35 -2.69
CA ARG A 64 -5.94 5.42 -1.62
C ARG A 64 -5.96 3.98 -2.12
N PRO A 65 -5.64 2.99 -1.27
CA PRO A 65 -5.78 1.59 -1.60
C PRO A 65 -7.25 1.18 -1.72
N ASN A 66 -7.50 0.02 -2.34
CA ASN A 66 -8.87 -0.47 -2.53
C ASN A 66 -9.58 -0.76 -1.20
N THR A 67 -8.85 -1.13 -0.14
CA THR A 67 -9.41 -1.27 1.21
C THR A 67 -10.11 0.02 1.69
N GLU A 68 -9.50 1.18 1.44
CA GLU A 68 -10.07 2.48 1.77
C GLU A 68 -11.15 2.92 0.77
N LEU A 69 -10.97 2.69 -0.54
CA LEU A 69 -12.00 2.99 -1.53
C LEU A 69 -13.27 2.18 -1.28
N PHE A 70 -13.13 0.91 -0.91
CA PHE A 70 -14.24 0.05 -0.55
C PHE A 70 -14.95 0.58 0.69
N LEU A 71 -14.23 0.82 1.78
CA LEU A 71 -14.82 1.24 3.05
C LEU A 71 -15.38 2.66 3.02
N HIS A 72 -14.72 3.58 2.32
CA HIS A 72 -15.02 5.02 2.37
C HIS A 72 -15.69 5.56 1.11
N ASN A 73 -15.59 4.88 -0.02
CA ASN A 73 -16.22 5.29 -1.28
C ASN A 73 -17.22 4.27 -1.83
N GLY A 74 -17.29 3.05 -1.27
CA GLY A 74 -18.27 2.04 -1.66
C GLY A 74 -17.98 1.38 -3.00
N PHE A 75 -16.73 1.38 -3.47
CA PHE A 75 -16.34 0.70 -4.70
C PHE A 75 -14.92 0.12 -4.60
N VAL A 76 -14.63 -0.86 -5.47
CA VAL A 76 -13.29 -1.44 -5.65
C VAL A 76 -12.83 -1.14 -7.07
N TYR A 77 -11.60 -0.65 -7.24
CA TYR A 77 -11.03 -0.33 -8.54
C TYR A 77 -9.95 -1.34 -8.92
N ARG A 78 -10.26 -2.22 -9.87
CA ARG A 78 -9.45 -3.39 -10.21
C ARG A 78 -7.99 -3.07 -10.56
N ASP A 79 -7.79 -1.98 -11.30
CA ASP A 79 -6.47 -1.56 -11.80
C ASP A 79 -5.86 -0.42 -10.96
N ASN A 80 -6.13 -0.41 -9.65
CA ASN A 80 -5.64 0.65 -8.76
C ASN A 80 -4.12 0.52 -8.59
N LYS A 81 -3.38 1.47 -9.17
CA LYS A 81 -1.92 1.49 -9.09
C LYS A 81 -1.38 1.84 -7.70
N ASN A 82 -2.26 2.30 -6.81
CA ASN A 82 -1.95 2.67 -5.43
C ASN A 82 -2.64 1.71 -4.45
N ASP A 83 -3.07 0.54 -4.93
CA ASP A 83 -3.54 -0.50 -4.03
C ASP A 83 -2.43 -0.97 -3.09
N SER A 84 -2.79 -1.54 -1.96
CA SER A 84 -1.84 -2.14 -1.05
C SER A 84 -2.52 -3.11 -0.10
N LEU A 85 -1.77 -4.12 0.32
CA LEU A 85 -2.19 -5.05 1.35
C LEU A 85 -1.30 -4.91 2.58
N ALA A 86 -1.91 -4.51 3.69
CA ALA A 86 -1.23 -4.38 4.97
C ALA A 86 -0.93 -5.74 5.61
N ILE A 87 0.32 -5.96 5.96
CA ILE A 87 0.78 -7.11 6.76
C ILE A 87 1.29 -6.63 8.12
N LYS A 88 0.81 -7.29 9.19
CA LYS A 88 1.18 -6.93 10.57
C LYS A 88 2.46 -7.66 10.98
N LEU A 89 3.47 -6.88 11.35
CA LEU A 89 4.76 -7.37 11.83
C LEU A 89 5.19 -6.60 13.08
N GLY A 90 6.05 -7.22 13.87
CA GLY A 90 6.64 -6.57 15.04
C GLY A 90 7.85 -7.33 15.58
N VAL A 91 8.79 -6.59 16.15
CA VAL A 91 9.92 -7.16 16.89
C VAL A 91 9.40 -7.65 18.24
N SER A 92 9.67 -8.91 18.58
CA SER A 92 9.23 -9.49 19.85
C SER A 92 9.97 -8.84 21.02
N LYS A 93 9.25 -8.53 22.12
CA LYS A 93 9.87 -8.04 23.36
C LYS A 93 10.82 -9.06 24.01
N GLY A 94 10.71 -10.34 23.63
CA GLY A 94 11.63 -11.39 24.08
C GLY A 94 12.86 -11.57 23.19
N ASP A 95 13.00 -10.78 22.12
CA ASP A 95 14.22 -10.78 21.29
C ASP A 95 15.37 -10.16 22.10
N GLN A 96 16.51 -10.86 22.18
CA GLN A 96 17.69 -10.37 22.90
C GLN A 96 18.27 -9.10 22.28
N LEU A 97 17.98 -8.84 21.00
CA LEU A 97 18.41 -7.67 20.24
C LEU A 97 17.25 -6.68 20.03
N HIS A 98 16.19 -6.76 20.84
CA HIS A 98 15.00 -5.94 20.70
C HIS A 98 15.34 -4.45 20.64
N ASP A 99 16.12 -3.95 21.61
CA ASP A 99 16.38 -2.52 21.73
C ASP A 99 17.23 -1.99 20.58
N GLU A 100 18.23 -2.74 20.11
CA GLU A 100 19.02 -2.34 18.95
C GLU A 100 18.22 -2.36 17.65
N LYS A 101 17.35 -3.37 17.45
CA LYS A 101 16.46 -3.41 16.29
C LYS A 101 15.47 -2.25 16.31
N VAL A 102 14.88 -1.96 17.46
CA VAL A 102 13.94 -0.84 17.64
C VAL A 102 14.63 0.50 17.37
N ALA A 103 15.87 0.68 17.87
CA ALA A 103 16.64 1.89 17.65
C ALA A 103 16.91 2.12 16.14
N LEU A 104 17.35 1.08 15.43
CA LEU A 104 17.63 1.17 14.00
C LEU A 104 16.35 1.35 13.15
N LEU A 105 15.24 0.74 13.54
CA LEU A 105 13.93 1.02 12.91
C LEU A 105 13.51 2.47 13.12
N SER A 106 13.67 2.98 14.35
CA SER A 106 13.31 4.35 14.70
C SER A 106 14.14 5.39 13.94
N SER A 107 15.44 5.13 13.71
CA SER A 107 16.28 6.01 12.89
C SER A 107 15.83 6.08 11.42
N LEU A 108 15.06 5.09 10.94
CA LEU A 108 14.44 5.08 9.62
C LEU A 108 13.00 5.61 9.61
N GLY A 109 12.49 6.06 10.76
CA GLY A 109 11.08 6.46 10.91
C GLY A 109 10.10 5.29 10.82
N LEU A 110 10.58 4.05 11.00
CA LEU A 110 9.75 2.85 10.96
C LEU A 110 9.32 2.44 12.38
N PRO A 111 8.06 2.00 12.56
CA PRO A 111 7.60 1.50 13.85
C PRO A 111 8.21 0.12 14.15
N SER A 112 8.45 -0.19 15.43
CA SER A 112 8.91 -1.52 15.86
C SER A 112 7.84 -2.60 15.79
N ALA A 113 6.57 -2.21 15.74
CA ALA A 113 5.42 -3.06 15.46
C ALA A 113 4.33 -2.24 14.75
N GLY A 114 3.77 -2.79 13.69
CA GLY A 114 2.78 -2.05 12.89
C GLY A 114 2.38 -2.78 11.61
N SER A 115 1.75 -2.02 10.72
CA SER A 115 1.34 -2.48 9.39
C SER A 115 2.39 -2.04 8.36
N PHE A 116 2.84 -3.00 7.56
CA PHE A 116 3.77 -2.79 6.46
C PHE A 116 3.09 -3.25 5.17
N MET A 117 3.42 -2.64 4.03
CA MET A 117 2.62 -2.84 2.82
C MET A 117 3.28 -3.81 1.84
N LEU A 118 2.48 -4.74 1.32
CA LEU A 118 2.68 -5.29 -0.01
C LEU A 118 1.98 -4.37 -1.01
N ILE A 119 2.60 -4.18 -2.18
CA ILE A 119 2.14 -3.24 -3.20
C ILE A 119 2.03 -3.93 -4.57
N PRO A 120 1.17 -3.46 -5.48
CA PRO A 120 1.15 -3.93 -6.86
C PRO A 120 2.44 -3.59 -7.62
N GLY A 121 2.73 -4.36 -8.67
CA GLY A 121 3.82 -4.07 -9.62
C GLY A 121 4.94 -5.09 -9.57
N SER A 122 6.05 -4.77 -10.25
CA SER A 122 7.21 -5.67 -10.39
C SER A 122 8.02 -5.87 -9.12
N HIS A 123 7.91 -4.94 -8.17
CA HIS A 123 8.58 -4.99 -6.87
C HIS A 123 7.52 -4.89 -5.77
N PRO A 124 6.85 -6.01 -5.43
CA PRO A 124 5.64 -5.99 -4.60
C PRO A 124 5.91 -5.85 -3.09
N ILE A 125 7.17 -5.65 -2.70
CA ILE A 125 7.59 -5.43 -1.31
C ILE A 125 7.86 -3.94 -1.12
N SER A 126 7.09 -3.26 -0.28
CA SER A 126 7.34 -1.83 -0.03
C SER A 126 8.71 -1.61 0.63
N PRO A 127 9.36 -0.45 0.41
CA PRO A 127 10.66 -0.14 1.02
C PRO A 127 10.68 -0.30 2.54
N GLY A 128 9.61 0.17 3.22
CA GLY A 128 9.47 0.04 4.67
C GLY A 128 9.34 -1.41 5.13
N LEU A 129 8.62 -2.26 4.38
CA LEU A 129 8.52 -3.68 4.68
C LEU A 129 9.87 -4.40 4.52
N LEU A 130 10.61 -4.06 3.46
CA LEU A 130 11.92 -4.62 3.17
C LEU A 130 12.92 -4.27 4.29
N ALA A 131 13.05 -2.98 4.62
CA ALA A 131 13.94 -2.52 5.69
C ALA A 131 13.57 -3.14 7.04
N PHE A 132 12.27 -3.18 7.37
CA PHE A 132 11.81 -3.81 8.60
C PHE A 132 12.25 -5.27 8.68
N THR A 133 12.04 -6.03 7.62
CA THR A 133 12.32 -7.46 7.62
C THR A 133 13.83 -7.74 7.64
N ARG A 134 14.64 -6.92 6.94
CA ARG A 134 16.10 -6.98 7.02
C ARG A 134 16.57 -6.84 8.46
N ILE A 135 16.14 -5.76 9.14
CA ILE A 135 16.51 -5.49 10.54
C ILE A 135 16.01 -6.60 11.47
N PHE A 136 14.78 -7.09 11.22
CA PHE A 136 14.22 -8.22 11.96
C PHE A 136 15.11 -9.48 11.87
N CYS A 137 15.73 -9.72 10.72
CA CYS A 137 16.61 -10.88 10.45
C CYS A 137 18.09 -10.67 10.81
N MET A 138 18.51 -9.46 11.21
CA MET A 138 19.91 -9.18 11.58
C MET A 138 20.31 -9.84 12.90
N ASP A 139 21.57 -10.27 12.94
CA ASP A 139 22.29 -10.61 14.16
C ASP A 139 23.03 -9.38 14.72
N LYS A 140 23.69 -9.56 15.88
CA LYS A 140 24.42 -8.48 16.55
C LYS A 140 25.49 -7.86 15.66
N ALA A 141 26.29 -8.70 14.99
CA ALA A 141 27.38 -8.24 14.12
C ALA A 141 26.86 -7.44 12.92
N SER A 142 25.71 -7.82 12.37
CA SER A 142 25.05 -7.08 11.30
C SER A 142 24.52 -5.74 11.82
N LEU A 143 23.80 -5.73 12.94
CA LEU A 143 23.28 -4.49 13.55
C LEU A 143 24.40 -3.49 13.84
N ASP A 144 25.53 -3.96 14.38
CA ASP A 144 26.67 -3.11 14.70
C ASP A 144 27.26 -2.42 13.44
N LYS A 145 27.09 -2.97 12.24
CA LYS A 145 27.52 -2.33 10.97
C LYS A 145 26.58 -1.22 10.49
N TRP A 146 25.34 -1.19 10.97
CA TRP A 146 24.28 -0.31 10.48
C TRP A 146 23.87 0.78 11.47
N LYS A 147 24.17 0.61 12.77
CA LYS A 147 23.71 1.50 13.84
C LYS A 147 24.38 2.88 13.89
N ASP A 148 25.58 3.04 13.32
CA ASP A 148 26.42 4.24 13.52
C ASP A 148 26.22 5.35 12.47
N ASP A 149 25.60 5.04 11.32
CA ASP A 149 25.40 5.98 10.21
C ASP A 149 23.95 5.92 9.69
N GLY A 150 23.16 6.94 10.04
CA GLY A 150 21.76 7.04 9.65
C GLY A 150 21.53 7.23 8.15
N GLU A 151 22.49 7.84 7.42
CA GLU A 151 22.38 7.96 5.95
C GLU A 151 22.67 6.61 5.29
N LYS A 152 23.68 5.88 5.79
CA LYS A 152 23.92 4.50 5.36
C LYS A 152 22.69 3.63 5.63
N ALA A 153 22.06 3.75 6.80
CA ALA A 153 20.89 2.96 7.17
C ALA A 153 19.72 3.11 6.16
N LYS A 154 19.56 4.26 5.50
CA LYS A 154 18.53 4.44 4.44
C LYS A 154 18.70 3.45 3.29
N GLY A 155 19.92 2.97 3.04
CA GLY A 155 20.19 1.89 2.08
C GLY A 155 19.32 0.65 2.34
N LEU A 156 18.97 0.36 3.60
CA LEU A 156 18.13 -0.80 3.96
C LEU A 156 16.72 -0.76 3.34
N LEU A 157 16.26 0.40 2.86
CA LEU A 157 14.99 0.57 2.15
C LEU A 157 15.07 0.13 0.68
N HIS A 158 16.27 -0.01 0.13
CA HIS A 158 16.49 -0.26 -1.30
C HIS A 158 16.93 -1.68 -1.57
N GLU A 159 16.36 -2.32 -2.60
CA GLU A 159 16.59 -3.73 -2.90
C GLU A 159 18.05 -4.06 -3.25
N ASP A 160 18.74 -3.14 -3.93
CA ASP A 160 20.14 -3.24 -4.37
C ASP A 160 21.16 -3.08 -3.22
N CYS A 161 20.71 -2.76 -2.02
CA CYS A 161 21.56 -2.66 -0.84
C CYS A 161 22.15 -4.02 -0.43
N ASP A 162 23.50 -4.09 -0.38
CA ASP A 162 24.22 -5.25 0.14
C ASP A 162 24.14 -5.32 1.67
N VAL A 163 23.31 -6.24 2.15
CA VAL A 163 23.16 -6.56 3.58
C VAL A 163 23.91 -7.82 4.00
N GLY A 164 24.65 -8.44 3.08
CA GLY A 164 25.27 -9.75 3.24
C GLY A 164 24.30 -10.91 3.01
N THR A 165 24.81 -11.99 2.41
CA THR A 165 24.05 -13.17 1.98
C THR A 165 23.16 -13.75 3.09
N THR A 166 23.70 -13.93 4.29
CA THR A 166 22.94 -14.53 5.41
C THR A 166 21.70 -13.71 5.80
N VAL A 167 21.79 -12.38 5.85
CA VAL A 167 20.64 -11.52 6.18
C VAL A 167 19.66 -11.49 5.01
N GLN A 168 20.17 -11.44 3.79
CA GLN A 168 19.37 -11.44 2.58
C GLN A 168 18.52 -12.71 2.45
N ASP A 169 19.13 -13.89 2.59
CA ASP A 169 18.44 -15.19 2.48
C ASP A 169 17.36 -15.35 3.55
N LYS A 170 17.67 -14.95 4.80
CA LYS A 170 16.70 -14.94 5.90
C LYS A 170 15.53 -13.98 5.64
N THR A 171 15.82 -12.80 5.09
CA THR A 171 14.81 -11.79 4.76
C THR A 171 13.81 -12.33 3.74
N TRP A 172 14.32 -12.87 2.62
CA TRP A 172 13.47 -13.40 1.55
C TRP A 172 12.72 -14.65 1.99
N SER A 173 13.37 -15.57 2.71
CA SER A 173 12.72 -16.76 3.25
C SER A 173 11.60 -16.42 4.23
N PHE A 174 11.81 -15.42 5.10
CA PHE A 174 10.78 -14.94 6.02
C PHE A 174 9.59 -14.34 5.28
N LEU A 175 9.83 -13.43 4.33
CA LEU A 175 8.76 -12.81 3.54
C LEU A 175 7.98 -13.87 2.75
N HIS A 176 8.68 -14.79 2.09
CA HIS A 176 8.05 -15.85 1.30
C HIS A 176 7.13 -16.72 2.15
N THR A 177 7.64 -17.17 3.32
CA THR A 177 6.85 -17.94 4.28
C THR A 177 5.64 -17.13 4.76
N ARG A 178 5.82 -15.86 5.12
CA ARG A 178 4.75 -15.00 5.62
C ARG A 178 3.65 -14.78 4.58
N VAL A 179 4.01 -14.42 3.36
CA VAL A 179 3.06 -14.20 2.26
C VAL A 179 2.31 -15.50 1.95
N THR A 180 3.01 -16.64 1.93
CA THR A 180 2.39 -17.95 1.71
C THR A 180 1.38 -18.31 2.81
N LEU A 181 1.70 -18.05 4.08
CA LEU A 181 0.78 -18.26 5.19
C LEU A 181 -0.46 -17.36 5.12
N LEU A 182 -0.28 -16.09 4.74
CA LEU A 182 -1.39 -15.15 4.56
C LEU A 182 -2.32 -15.58 3.43
N ALA A 183 -1.77 -15.99 2.28
CA ALA A 183 -2.56 -16.49 1.16
C ALA A 183 -3.41 -17.71 1.55
N ARG A 184 -2.82 -18.65 2.32
CA ARG A 184 -3.52 -19.86 2.80
C ARG A 184 -4.58 -19.59 3.87
N ALA A 185 -4.57 -18.42 4.50
CA ALA A 185 -5.53 -18.06 5.52
C ALA A 185 -6.88 -17.60 4.94
N TYR A 186 -6.97 -17.33 3.63
CA TYR A 186 -8.23 -16.99 2.99
C TYR A 186 -9.13 -18.22 2.87
N PRO A 187 -10.44 -18.07 3.09
CA PRO A 187 -11.38 -19.19 3.01
C PRO A 187 -11.67 -19.65 1.57
N THR A 188 -11.36 -18.82 0.57
CA THR A 188 -11.54 -19.10 -0.86
C THR A 188 -10.23 -18.85 -1.62
N THR A 189 -10.06 -19.49 -2.77
CA THR A 189 -8.94 -19.23 -3.68
C THR A 189 -9.19 -17.97 -4.54
N LEU A 190 -8.21 -17.57 -5.36
CA LEU A 190 -8.40 -16.48 -6.32
C LEU A 190 -9.39 -16.91 -7.41
N GLU A 191 -9.22 -18.14 -7.88
CA GLU A 191 -10.02 -18.78 -8.92
C GLU A 191 -11.48 -18.93 -8.49
N ASP A 192 -11.74 -19.31 -7.24
CA ASP A 192 -13.10 -19.41 -6.68
C ASP A 192 -13.82 -18.05 -6.75
N ASP A 193 -13.14 -16.97 -6.35
CA ASP A 193 -13.75 -15.64 -6.33
C ASP A 193 -13.93 -15.08 -7.74
N GLU A 194 -12.96 -15.27 -8.64
CA GLU A 194 -13.07 -14.87 -10.04
C GLU A 194 -14.20 -15.62 -10.75
N THR A 195 -14.41 -16.90 -10.43
CA THR A 195 -15.51 -17.70 -10.99
C THR A 195 -16.87 -17.26 -10.46
N ALA A 196 -16.96 -16.86 -9.18
CA ALA A 196 -18.21 -16.45 -8.55
C ALA A 196 -18.59 -14.98 -8.83
N LEU A 197 -17.64 -14.12 -9.16
CA LEU A 197 -17.88 -12.69 -9.36
C LEU A 197 -18.95 -12.37 -10.42
N PRO A 198 -18.98 -13.02 -11.62
CA PRO A 198 -19.95 -12.69 -12.67
C PRO A 198 -21.42 -12.91 -12.29
N THR A 199 -21.70 -13.83 -11.35
CA THR A 199 -23.04 -14.13 -10.86
C THR A 199 -23.37 -13.43 -9.54
N SER A 200 -22.38 -12.78 -8.92
CA SER A 200 -22.55 -12.02 -7.68
C SER A 200 -23.18 -10.65 -7.94
N SER A 201 -23.85 -10.07 -6.94
CA SER A 201 -24.43 -8.73 -7.05
C SER A 201 -24.36 -7.96 -5.73
N GLY A 202 -24.57 -6.64 -5.80
CA GLY A 202 -24.57 -5.77 -4.64
C GLY A 202 -23.28 -5.87 -3.82
N LEU A 203 -23.42 -6.05 -2.50
CA LEU A 203 -22.30 -6.12 -1.57
C LEU A 203 -21.41 -7.35 -1.79
N GLU A 204 -21.99 -8.48 -2.20
CA GLU A 204 -21.21 -9.70 -2.46
C GLU A 204 -20.20 -9.47 -3.59
N ALA A 205 -20.63 -8.83 -4.68
CA ALA A 205 -19.74 -8.50 -5.79
C ALA A 205 -18.61 -7.56 -5.37
N LEU A 206 -18.88 -6.58 -4.49
CA LEU A 206 -17.86 -5.67 -3.96
C LEU A 206 -16.85 -6.40 -3.07
N ILE A 207 -17.32 -7.24 -2.15
CA ILE A 207 -16.45 -8.04 -1.27
C ILE A 207 -15.57 -8.96 -2.11
N ARG A 208 -16.14 -9.67 -3.08
CA ARG A 208 -15.34 -10.53 -3.98
C ARG A 208 -14.33 -9.72 -4.77
N SER A 209 -14.72 -8.58 -5.33
CA SER A 209 -13.78 -7.69 -6.03
C SER A 209 -12.60 -7.28 -5.14
N GLN A 210 -12.86 -6.95 -3.87
CA GLN A 210 -11.81 -6.62 -2.90
C GLN A 210 -10.89 -7.81 -2.63
N LEU A 211 -11.46 -8.99 -2.34
CA LEU A 211 -10.69 -10.21 -2.07
C LEU A 211 -9.81 -10.62 -3.25
N ILE A 212 -10.32 -10.51 -4.48
CA ILE A 212 -9.56 -10.79 -5.70
C ILE A 212 -8.37 -9.82 -5.82
N CYS A 213 -8.53 -8.53 -5.49
CA CYS A 213 -7.41 -7.58 -5.51
C CYS A 213 -6.34 -7.93 -4.47
N GLU A 214 -6.74 -8.26 -3.24
CA GLU A 214 -5.81 -8.68 -2.17
C GLU A 214 -5.04 -9.96 -2.54
N LYS A 215 -5.73 -10.95 -3.11
CA LYS A 215 -5.14 -12.22 -3.53
C LYS A 215 -4.20 -12.07 -4.72
N ILE A 216 -4.47 -11.14 -5.64
CA ILE A 216 -3.51 -10.81 -6.71
C ILE A 216 -2.22 -10.27 -6.11
N ILE A 217 -2.29 -9.32 -5.17
CA ILE A 217 -1.10 -8.77 -4.50
C ILE A 217 -0.30 -9.90 -3.82
N LEU A 218 -0.98 -10.80 -3.12
CA LEU A 218 -0.35 -11.95 -2.46
C LEU A 218 0.30 -12.92 -3.44
N ARG A 219 -0.40 -13.29 -4.53
CA ARG A 219 0.11 -14.17 -5.59
C ARG A 219 1.36 -13.57 -6.23
N ASP A 220 1.29 -12.31 -6.63
CA ASP A 220 2.39 -11.62 -7.31
C ASP A 220 3.59 -11.46 -6.37
N SER A 221 3.34 -11.14 -5.09
CA SER A 221 4.36 -11.14 -4.03
C SER A 221 5.02 -12.51 -3.87
N ALA A 222 4.24 -13.59 -3.80
CA ALA A 222 4.76 -14.94 -3.66
C ALA A 222 5.60 -15.36 -4.88
N SER A 223 5.16 -15.02 -6.09
CA SER A 223 5.89 -15.28 -7.33
C SER A 223 7.23 -14.54 -7.35
N TYR A 224 7.22 -13.25 -7.02
CA TYR A 224 8.44 -12.43 -6.93
C TYR A 224 9.42 -13.02 -5.90
N LEU A 225 8.95 -13.31 -4.69
CA LEU A 225 9.80 -13.83 -3.61
C LEU A 225 10.37 -15.23 -3.92
N SER A 226 9.65 -16.05 -4.68
CA SER A 226 10.11 -17.39 -5.06
C SER A 226 11.39 -17.34 -5.92
N THR A 227 11.63 -16.24 -6.64
CA THR A 227 12.86 -16.05 -7.44
C THR A 227 14.12 -15.90 -6.58
N TYR A 228 13.96 -15.56 -5.29
CA TYR A 228 15.06 -15.39 -4.32
C TYR A 228 15.26 -16.62 -3.43
N VAL A 229 14.21 -17.41 -3.16
CA VAL A 229 14.26 -18.57 -2.26
C VAL A 229 14.56 -19.89 -2.99
N ALA A 230 14.37 -19.96 -4.30
CA ALA A 230 14.64 -21.15 -5.11
C ALA A 230 16.12 -21.30 -5.55
N LYS A 231 17.04 -20.53 -4.98
CA LYS A 231 18.49 -20.61 -5.19
C LYS A 231 19.18 -21.13 -3.94
#